data_AF-A0A529Q945-F1
#
_entry.id   AF-A0A529Q945-F1
#
_cell.length_a   1.000
_cell.length_b   1.000
_cell.length_c   1.000
_cell.angle_alpha   90.00
_cell.angle_beta   90.00
_cell.angle_gamma   90.00
#
_symmetry.space_group_name_H-M   'P 1'
#
loop_
_entity.id
_entity.type
_entity.pdbx_description
1 polymer ?
#
loop_
_entity_poly.entity_id
_entity_poly.type
_entity_poly.pdbx_seq_one_letter_code
_entity_poly.pdbx_strand_id
1 'polypeptide(L)'
;RTPEQLYGSEVAKARALHALFDRLAGERRLTHCAASYVIAAHDGRLHVLGEGGVQVVAYDRLILATGASDRVVPVPGWQSAGVYSLGAAQIALKAQGVALGRRIVLIGSGPLLTLVGAQLVKAGADIAAVLDTSSWRRQMRGFFGLAARPIVALRGLALRARLGGRYHAGVTLE
;
A
#
# COMPACT_ATOMS: atom_id res chain seq x y z
N ARG A 1 -3.52 -18.11 -8.12
CA ARG A 1 -4.66 -17.17 -8.24
C ARG A 1 -4.65 -16.63 -9.66
N THR A 2 -5.80 -16.50 -10.31
CA THR A 2 -5.88 -15.92 -11.66
C THR A 2 -5.62 -14.40 -11.61
N PRO A 3 -5.21 -13.74 -12.71
CA PRO A 3 -5.05 -12.28 -12.76
C PRO A 3 -6.31 -11.52 -12.33
N GLU A 4 -7.50 -12.05 -12.64
CA GLU A 4 -8.79 -11.48 -12.23
C GLU A 4 -8.95 -11.50 -10.70
N GLN A 5 -8.54 -12.59 -10.06
CA GLN A 5 -8.56 -12.71 -8.60
C GLN A 5 -7.53 -11.79 -7.93
N LEU A 6 -6.38 -11.55 -8.58
CA LEU A 6 -5.29 -10.73 -8.04
C LEU A 6 -5.54 -9.23 -8.21
N TYR A 7 -5.97 -8.81 -9.40
CA TYR A 7 -6.04 -7.40 -9.78
C TYR A 7 -7.48 -6.86 -9.86
N GLY A 8 -8.50 -7.74 -9.84
CA GLY A 8 -9.91 -7.34 -9.88
C GLY A 8 -10.21 -6.42 -11.07
N SER A 9 -10.73 -5.23 -10.78
CA SER A 9 -11.08 -4.24 -11.81
C SER A 9 -9.88 -3.71 -12.60
N GLU A 10 -8.65 -3.90 -12.10
CA GLU A 10 -7.42 -3.39 -12.72
C GLU A 10 -6.70 -4.45 -13.57
N VAL A 11 -7.33 -5.61 -13.82
CA VAL A 11 -6.71 -6.74 -14.52
C VAL A 11 -6.21 -6.37 -15.93
N ALA A 12 -6.97 -5.58 -16.68
CA ALA A 12 -6.56 -5.15 -18.02
C ALA A 12 -5.29 -4.29 -17.98
N LYS A 13 -5.23 -3.35 -17.04
CA LYS A 13 -4.06 -2.49 -16.82
C LYS A 13 -2.85 -3.31 -16.38
N ALA A 14 -3.03 -4.26 -15.46
CA ALA A 14 -1.96 -5.13 -15.01
C ALA A 14 -1.40 -5.99 -16.14
N ARG A 15 -2.26 -6.60 -16.96
CA ARG A 15 -1.84 -7.37 -18.15
C ARG A 15 -1.06 -6.52 -19.14
N ALA A 16 -1.55 -5.32 -19.44
CA ALA A 16 -0.87 -4.40 -20.36
C ALA A 16 0.53 -4.00 -19.86
N LEU A 17 0.66 -3.76 -18.55
CA LEU A 17 1.95 -3.45 -17.92
C LEU A 17 2.94 -4.61 -18.02
N HIS A 18 2.51 -5.82 -17.67
CA HIS A 18 3.35 -7.02 -17.75
C HIS A 18 3.78 -7.31 -19.19
N ALA A 19 2.86 -7.24 -20.16
CA ALA A 19 3.18 -7.43 -21.57
C ALA A 19 4.17 -6.38 -22.11
N LEU A 20 4.06 -5.11 -21.65
CA LEU A 20 5.03 -4.07 -22.00
C LEU A 20 6.41 -4.38 -21.42
N PHE A 21 6.47 -4.77 -20.15
CA PHE A 21 7.73 -5.13 -19.48
C PHE A 21 8.42 -6.29 -20.21
N ASP A 22 7.69 -7.38 -20.47
CA ASP A 22 8.22 -8.58 -21.13
C ASP A 22 8.76 -8.25 -22.52
N ARG A 23 8.06 -7.40 -23.27
CA ARG A 23 8.51 -6.93 -24.58
C ARG A 23 9.81 -6.12 -24.48
N LEU A 24 9.89 -5.14 -23.57
CA LEU A 24 11.09 -4.30 -23.41
C LEU A 24 12.31 -5.12 -22.95
N ALA A 25 12.07 -6.10 -22.08
CA ALA A 25 13.10 -7.04 -21.64
C ALA A 25 13.55 -7.95 -22.79
N GLY A 26 12.61 -8.51 -23.56
CA GLY A 26 12.90 -9.36 -24.73
C GLY A 26 13.65 -8.63 -25.84
N GLU A 27 13.35 -7.35 -26.07
CA GLU A 27 14.06 -6.47 -27.01
C GLU A 27 15.43 -5.99 -26.47
N ARG A 28 15.84 -6.39 -25.25
CA ARG A 28 17.06 -5.93 -24.56
C ARG A 28 17.15 -4.41 -24.39
N ARG A 29 15.99 -3.74 -24.33
CA ARG A 29 15.88 -2.29 -24.08
C ARG A 29 15.76 -1.95 -22.60
N LEU A 30 15.61 -2.96 -21.75
CA LEU A 30 15.51 -2.85 -20.31
C LEU A 30 16.41 -3.89 -19.66
N THR A 31 17.38 -3.44 -18.86
CA THR A 31 18.12 -4.30 -17.94
C THR A 31 17.36 -4.36 -16.62
N HIS A 32 16.87 -5.54 -16.27
CA HIS A 32 16.17 -5.77 -15.02
C HIS A 32 17.09 -6.51 -14.03
N CYS A 33 17.44 -5.82 -12.94
CA CYS A 33 18.24 -6.39 -11.85
C CYS A 33 17.29 -6.88 -10.74
N ALA A 34 16.86 -8.14 -10.82
CA ALA A 34 16.11 -8.76 -9.74
C ALA A 34 16.97 -8.93 -8.48
N ALA A 35 16.34 -9.09 -7.31
CA ALA A 35 17.02 -9.31 -6.02
C ALA A 35 18.16 -8.30 -5.74
N SER A 36 18.00 -7.06 -6.21
CA SER A 36 18.99 -6.00 -6.13
C SER A 36 18.44 -4.80 -5.36
N TYR A 37 19.26 -4.22 -4.48
CA TYR A 37 18.87 -3.12 -3.60
C TYR A 37 19.82 -1.95 -3.76
N VAL A 38 19.29 -0.77 -4.09
CA VAL A 38 20.09 0.46 -4.06
C VAL A 38 20.23 0.89 -2.60
N ILE A 39 21.46 0.88 -2.09
CA ILE A 39 21.79 1.25 -0.70
C ILE A 39 22.36 2.67 -0.59
N ALA A 40 22.91 3.22 -1.68
CA ALA A 40 23.35 4.60 -1.75
C ALA A 40 23.33 5.13 -3.19
N ALA A 41 23.18 6.45 -3.33
CA ALA A 41 23.27 7.17 -4.59
C ALA A 41 24.09 8.45 -4.38
N HIS A 42 25.20 8.59 -5.08
CA HIS A 42 26.09 9.76 -4.96
C HIS A 42 26.90 9.94 -6.25
N ASP A 43 27.15 11.19 -6.65
CA ASP A 43 28.01 11.55 -7.79
C ASP A 43 27.75 10.75 -9.09
N GLY A 44 26.47 10.60 -9.47
CA GLY A 44 26.11 9.87 -10.69
C GLY A 44 26.32 8.35 -10.61
N ARG A 45 26.47 7.80 -9.40
CA ARG A 45 26.70 6.38 -9.13
C ARG A 45 25.70 5.84 -8.12
N LEU A 46 25.21 4.63 -8.39
CA LEU A 46 24.39 3.84 -7.47
C LEU A 46 25.24 2.72 -6.89
N HIS A 47 25.18 2.56 -5.57
CA HIS A 47 25.69 1.37 -4.89
C HIS A 47 24.54 0.38 -4.77
N VAL A 48 24.68 -0.76 -5.44
CA VAL A 48 23.65 -1.79 -5.54
C VAL A 48 24.14 -3.04 -4.84
N LEU A 49 23.42 -3.49 -3.83
CA LEU A 49 23.63 -4.77 -3.17
C LEU A 49 22.83 -5.85 -3.91
N GLY A 50 23.51 -6.91 -4.35
CA GLY A 50 22.89 -8.13 -4.91
C GLY A 50 23.50 -9.39 -4.30
N GLU A 51 23.21 -10.56 -4.88
CA GLU A 51 23.71 -11.85 -4.37
C GLU A 51 25.24 -11.93 -4.31
N GLY A 52 25.93 -11.31 -5.27
CA GLY A 52 27.40 -11.28 -5.34
C GLY A 52 28.07 -10.17 -4.49
N GLY A 53 27.31 -9.46 -3.66
CA GLY A 53 27.79 -8.32 -2.88
C GLY A 53 27.45 -6.97 -3.50
N VAL A 54 28.25 -5.95 -3.19
CA VAL A 54 27.99 -4.56 -3.61
C VAL A 54 28.67 -4.28 -4.95
N GLN A 55 27.89 -3.80 -5.92
CA GLN A 55 28.36 -3.30 -7.21
C GLN A 55 28.04 -1.81 -7.37
N VAL A 56 28.77 -1.12 -8.24
CA VAL A 56 28.56 0.30 -8.54
C VAL A 56 28.05 0.44 -9.97
N VAL A 57 26.94 1.15 -10.15
CA VAL A 57 26.31 1.39 -11.46
C VAL A 57 26.31 2.90 -11.72
N ALA A 58 26.93 3.33 -12.82
CA ALA A 58 26.90 4.73 -13.24
C ALA A 58 25.58 5.07 -13.97
N TYR A 59 25.14 6.33 -13.89
CA TYR A 59 23.96 6.82 -14.61
C TYR A 59 24.10 8.28 -15.06
N ASP A 60 23.52 8.61 -16.21
CA ASP A 60 23.41 10.00 -16.69
C ASP A 60 22.13 10.70 -16.18
N ARG A 61 21.08 9.90 -15.98
CA ARG A 61 19.74 10.33 -15.53
C ARG A 61 19.17 9.29 -14.57
N LEU A 62 18.53 9.75 -13.49
CA LEU A 62 17.96 8.89 -12.47
C LEU A 62 16.48 9.22 -12.26
N ILE A 63 15.64 8.18 -12.32
CA ILE A 63 14.23 8.25 -11.91
C ILE A 63 14.09 7.43 -10.63
N LEU A 64 13.63 8.06 -9.56
CA LEU A 64 13.35 7.39 -8.30
C LEU A 64 11.89 6.95 -8.25
N ALA A 65 11.67 5.64 -8.23
CA ALA A 65 10.36 5.01 -8.12
C ALA A 65 10.32 3.97 -6.98
N THR A 66 10.91 4.32 -5.82
CA THR A 66 11.14 3.42 -4.68
C THR A 66 9.88 3.03 -3.89
N GLY A 67 8.71 3.46 -4.34
CA GLY A 67 7.45 3.25 -3.63
C GLY A 67 7.32 4.12 -2.38
N ALA A 68 6.57 3.63 -1.40
CA ALA A 68 6.33 4.29 -0.12
C ALA A 68 6.36 3.25 1.01
N SER A 69 6.85 3.66 2.18
CA SER A 69 6.79 2.88 3.41
C SER A 69 5.76 3.47 4.37
N ASP A 70 5.26 2.63 5.27
CA ASP A 70 4.38 3.09 6.34
C ASP A 70 5.14 4.01 7.29
N ARG A 71 4.52 5.12 7.66
CA ARG A 71 4.99 5.94 8.77
C ARG A 71 4.35 5.46 10.06
N VAL A 72 5.12 4.76 10.90
CA VAL A 72 4.68 4.35 12.24
C VAL A 72 4.77 5.55 13.19
N VAL A 73 3.68 5.84 13.90
CA VAL A 73 3.62 6.92 14.89
C VAL A 73 3.91 6.32 16.27
N PRO A 74 4.88 6.84 17.03
CA PRO A 74 5.20 6.29 18.35
C PRO A 74 4.14 6.70 19.37
N VAL A 75 3.20 5.80 19.65
CA VAL A 75 2.21 5.91 20.74
C VAL A 75 2.47 4.84 21.79
N PRO A 76 2.14 5.03 23.08
CA PRO A 76 2.39 4.01 24.10
C PRO A 76 1.93 2.60 23.65
N GLY A 77 2.85 1.63 23.68
CA GLY A 77 2.61 0.25 23.27
C GLY A 77 2.75 -0.05 21.77
N TRP A 78 3.16 0.91 20.93
CA TRP A 78 3.33 0.72 19.48
C TRP A 78 4.32 -0.39 19.10
N GLN A 79 5.26 -0.70 19.98
CA GLN A 79 6.30 -1.73 19.83
C GLN A 79 5.87 -3.11 20.35
N SER A 80 4.69 -3.23 20.95
CA SER A 80 4.22 -4.47 21.56
C SER A 80 3.97 -5.56 20.52
N ALA A 81 4.17 -6.82 20.91
CA ALA A 81 3.78 -7.96 20.09
C ALA A 81 2.28 -7.89 19.75
N GLY A 82 1.93 -8.15 18.49
CA GLY A 82 0.58 -7.99 17.97
C GLY A 82 0.26 -6.62 17.38
N VAL A 83 1.18 -5.64 17.48
CA VAL A 83 1.09 -4.38 16.75
C VAL A 83 1.86 -4.49 15.45
N TYR A 84 1.19 -4.16 14.35
CA TYR A 84 1.75 -4.22 12.99
C TYR A 84 1.44 -2.94 12.24
N SER A 85 2.30 -2.59 11.28
CA SER A 85 2.00 -1.53 10.35
C SER A 85 0.82 -1.93 9.44
N LEU A 86 0.09 -0.95 8.92
CA LEU A 86 -1.10 -1.20 8.11
C LEU A 86 -0.73 -1.91 6.78
N GLY A 87 0.40 -1.54 6.19
CA GLY A 87 1.01 -2.19 5.04
C GLY A 87 1.44 -3.63 5.33
N ALA A 88 2.01 -3.92 6.51
CA ALA A 88 2.33 -5.29 6.91
C ALA A 88 1.06 -6.15 7.00
N ALA A 89 -0.02 -5.63 7.60
CA ALA A 89 -1.33 -6.30 7.62
C ALA A 89 -1.89 -6.53 6.21
N GLN A 90 -1.71 -5.56 5.29
CA GLN A 90 -2.14 -5.71 3.91
C GLN A 90 -1.31 -6.74 3.14
N ILE A 91 0.00 -6.82 3.37
CA ILE A 91 0.88 -7.83 2.79
C ILE A 91 0.48 -9.22 3.27
N ALA A 92 0.30 -9.40 4.59
CA ALA A 92 -0.16 -10.65 5.17
C ALA A 92 -1.48 -11.12 4.53
N LEU A 93 -2.43 -10.20 4.38
CA LEU A 93 -3.71 -10.52 3.75
C LEU A 93 -3.56 -10.88 2.27
N LYS A 94 -2.82 -10.10 1.48
CA LYS A 94 -2.73 -10.29 0.03
C LYS A 94 -1.84 -11.46 -0.36
N ALA A 95 -0.64 -11.55 0.23
CA ALA A 95 0.36 -12.54 -0.14
C ALA A 95 0.09 -13.89 0.54
N GLN A 96 -0.28 -13.87 1.82
CA GLN A 96 -0.44 -15.10 2.62
C GLN A 96 -1.90 -15.49 2.86
N GLY A 97 -2.86 -14.60 2.57
CA GLY A 97 -4.28 -14.89 2.79
C GLY A 97 -4.70 -14.91 4.26
N VAL A 98 -3.89 -14.32 5.15
CA VAL A 98 -4.11 -14.36 6.61
C VAL A 98 -4.43 -12.98 7.17
N ALA A 99 -5.32 -12.93 8.16
CA ALA A 99 -5.49 -11.78 9.01
C ALA A 99 -4.54 -11.88 10.21
N LEU A 100 -3.92 -10.77 10.59
CA LEU A 100 -3.03 -10.71 11.75
C LEU A 100 -3.86 -10.52 13.02
N GLY A 101 -4.10 -11.60 13.75
CA GLY A 101 -4.84 -11.59 15.01
C GLY A 101 -6.31 -11.96 14.87
N ARG A 102 -6.96 -12.19 16.03
CA ARG A 102 -8.35 -12.68 16.10
C ARG A 102 -9.39 -11.58 16.21
N ARG A 103 -9.01 -10.43 16.81
CA ARG A 103 -9.84 -9.24 17.00
C ARG A 103 -8.96 -8.01 16.77
N ILE A 104 -9.24 -7.26 15.72
CA ILE A 104 -8.32 -6.28 15.16
C ILE A 104 -8.87 -4.87 15.35
N VAL A 105 -8.01 -3.97 15.79
CA VAL A 105 -8.24 -2.52 15.73
C VAL A 105 -7.26 -1.93 14.73
N LEU A 106 -7.77 -1.12 13.81
CA LEU A 106 -6.95 -0.35 12.88
C LEU A 106 -6.89 1.09 13.35
N ILE A 107 -5.70 1.68 13.41
CA ILE A 107 -5.51 3.06 13.86
C ILE A 107 -4.57 3.77 12.90
N GLY A 108 -4.89 4.99 12.50
CA GLY A 108 -4.02 5.79 11.64
C GLY A 108 -4.75 6.93 10.97
N SER A 109 -4.31 7.31 9.78
CA SER A 109 -4.95 8.38 9.00
C SER A 109 -4.95 8.07 7.52
N GLY A 110 -6.05 8.38 6.85
CA GLY A 110 -6.11 8.43 5.39
C GLY A 110 -6.72 7.21 4.72
N PRO A 111 -6.81 7.21 3.38
CA PRO A 111 -7.66 6.29 2.63
C PRO A 111 -7.22 4.83 2.68
N LEU A 112 -5.93 4.56 2.95
CA LEU A 112 -5.41 3.20 3.10
C LEU A 112 -6.09 2.47 4.28
N LEU A 113 -6.40 3.20 5.36
CA LEU A 113 -7.08 2.67 6.53
C LEU A 113 -8.46 2.10 6.16
N THR A 114 -9.23 2.86 5.38
CA THR A 114 -10.53 2.43 4.85
C THR A 114 -10.38 1.22 3.93
N LEU A 115 -9.39 1.23 3.04
CA LEU A 115 -9.17 0.14 2.07
C LEU A 115 -8.82 -1.18 2.78
N VAL A 116 -7.83 -1.16 3.67
CA VAL A 116 -7.36 -2.37 4.38
C VAL A 116 -8.44 -2.90 5.31
N GLY A 117 -9.14 -2.02 6.04
CA GLY A 117 -10.27 -2.43 6.86
C GLY A 117 -11.37 -3.13 6.05
N ALA A 118 -11.77 -2.57 4.91
CA ALA A 118 -12.77 -3.20 4.05
C ALA A 118 -12.29 -4.53 3.45
N GLN A 119 -11.00 -4.66 3.15
CA GLN A 119 -10.39 -5.92 2.69
C GLN A 119 -10.39 -6.99 3.78
N LEU A 120 -10.07 -6.63 5.02
CA LEU A 120 -10.10 -7.54 6.17
C LEU A 120 -11.53 -7.99 6.50
N VAL A 121 -12.51 -7.06 6.51
CA VAL A 121 -13.93 -7.40 6.64
C VAL A 121 -14.38 -8.33 5.52
N LYS A 122 -13.95 -8.09 4.27
CA LYS A 122 -14.25 -8.98 3.13
C LYS A 122 -13.65 -10.38 3.34
N ALA A 123 -12.49 -10.48 3.98
CA ALA A 123 -11.83 -11.74 4.28
C ALA A 123 -12.37 -12.44 5.54
N GLY A 124 -13.41 -11.89 6.18
CA GLY A 124 -14.02 -12.47 7.38
C GLY A 124 -13.28 -12.19 8.69
N ALA A 125 -12.33 -11.25 8.70
CA ALA A 125 -11.64 -10.86 9.91
C ALA A 125 -12.57 -10.06 10.86
N ASP A 126 -12.43 -10.28 12.17
CA ASP A 126 -13.14 -9.51 13.19
C ASP A 126 -12.46 -8.15 13.41
N ILE A 127 -12.97 -7.13 12.72
CA ILE A 127 -12.58 -5.74 12.94
C ILE A 127 -13.45 -5.16 14.07
N ALA A 128 -12.84 -4.90 15.21
CA ALA A 128 -13.48 -4.26 16.35
C ALA A 128 -13.69 -2.76 16.11
N ALA A 129 -12.68 -2.08 15.57
CA ALA A 129 -12.75 -0.65 15.27
C ALA A 129 -11.73 -0.21 14.20
N VAL A 130 -12.05 0.88 13.52
CA VAL A 130 -11.17 1.62 12.61
C VAL A 130 -11.13 3.08 13.08
N LEU A 131 -10.01 3.48 13.67
CA LEU A 131 -9.80 4.78 14.28
C LEU A 131 -8.99 5.68 13.34
N ASP A 132 -9.67 6.57 12.61
CA ASP A 132 -9.02 7.57 11.76
C ASP A 132 -8.80 8.86 12.55
N THR A 133 -7.55 9.30 12.66
CA THR A 133 -7.18 10.53 13.36
C THR A 133 -7.53 11.80 12.57
N SER A 134 -7.89 11.66 11.29
CA SER A 134 -8.36 12.77 10.46
C SER A 134 -9.80 13.13 10.82
N SER A 135 -10.05 14.36 11.28
CA SER A 135 -11.42 14.85 11.49
C SER A 135 -12.28 14.74 10.22
N TRP A 136 -13.58 14.52 10.40
CA TRP A 136 -14.54 14.48 9.29
C TRP A 136 -14.45 15.72 8.39
N ARG A 137 -14.30 16.92 8.98
CA ARG A 137 -14.12 18.17 8.23
C ARG A 137 -12.91 18.11 7.30
N ARG A 138 -11.77 17.57 7.78
CA ARG A 138 -10.56 17.43 6.96
C ARG A 138 -10.74 16.41 5.83
N GLN A 139 -11.45 15.31 6.09
CA GLN A 139 -11.75 14.32 5.05
C GLN A 139 -12.63 14.91 3.94
N MET A 140 -13.62 15.74 4.30
CA MET A 140 -14.54 16.36 3.33
C MET A 140 -13.95 17.54 2.55
N ARG A 141 -12.81 18.12 2.97
CA ARG A 141 -12.15 19.22 2.23
C ARG A 141 -11.78 18.83 0.79
N GLY A 142 -11.52 17.55 0.54
CA GLY A 142 -11.16 17.04 -0.79
C GLY A 142 -12.36 16.71 -1.68
N PHE A 143 -13.59 16.90 -1.22
CA PHE A 143 -14.80 16.42 -1.90
C PHE A 143 -14.93 16.91 -3.35
N PHE A 144 -14.75 18.22 -3.59
CA PHE A 144 -14.80 18.77 -4.94
C PHE A 144 -13.67 18.24 -5.84
N GLY A 145 -12.48 17.99 -5.29
CA GLY A 145 -11.38 17.36 -6.02
C GLY A 145 -11.67 15.91 -6.42
N LEU A 146 -12.47 15.19 -5.61
CA LEU A 146 -12.89 13.83 -5.92
C LEU A 146 -13.90 13.77 -7.08
N ALA A 147 -14.63 14.86 -7.36
CA ALA A 147 -15.56 14.94 -8.49
C ALA A 147 -14.85 14.76 -9.85
N ALA A 148 -13.55 15.07 -9.93
CA ALA A 148 -12.74 14.82 -11.12
C ALA A 148 -12.54 13.31 -11.42
N ARG A 149 -12.80 12.42 -10.44
CA ARG A 149 -12.68 10.96 -10.58
C ARG A 149 -13.86 10.25 -9.90
N PRO A 150 -15.08 10.39 -10.44
CA PRO A 150 -16.32 9.98 -9.77
C PRO A 150 -16.36 8.48 -9.46
N ILE A 151 -15.85 7.64 -10.37
CA ILE A 151 -15.79 6.18 -10.17
C ILE A 151 -14.89 5.82 -8.98
N VAL A 152 -13.74 6.50 -8.82
CA VAL A 152 -12.82 6.26 -7.70
C VAL A 152 -13.44 6.75 -6.39
N ALA A 153 -14.13 7.88 -6.42
CA ALA A 153 -14.86 8.41 -5.27
C ALA A 153 -15.97 7.44 -4.80
N LEU A 154 -16.76 6.92 -5.73
CA LEU A 154 -17.80 5.93 -5.44
C LEU A 154 -17.22 4.62 -4.87
N ARG A 155 -16.08 4.15 -5.40
CA ARG A 155 -15.35 3.00 -4.82
C ARG A 155 -14.94 3.29 -3.38
N GLY A 156 -14.40 4.48 -3.10
CA GLY A 156 -14.05 4.90 -1.75
C GLY A 156 -15.24 4.91 -0.80
N LEU A 157 -16.38 5.44 -1.24
CA LEU A 157 -17.62 5.46 -0.47
C LEU A 157 -18.15 4.05 -0.19
N ALA A 158 -18.10 3.15 -1.17
CA ALA A 158 -18.50 1.76 -0.99
C ALA A 158 -17.62 1.02 0.03
N LEU A 159 -16.30 1.26 0.02
CA LEU A 159 -15.39 0.73 1.03
C LEU A 159 -15.74 1.29 2.43
N ARG A 160 -16.04 2.58 2.51
CA ARG A 160 -16.42 3.25 3.76
C ARG A 160 -17.74 2.70 4.32
N ALA A 161 -18.74 2.49 3.46
CA ALA A 161 -20.02 1.90 3.82
C ALA A 161 -19.87 0.47 4.36
N ARG A 162 -18.94 -0.32 3.78
CA ARG A 162 -18.65 -1.69 4.24
C ARG A 162 -18.11 -1.76 5.67
N LEU A 163 -17.42 -0.71 6.13
CA LEU A 163 -16.97 -0.61 7.52
C LEU A 163 -18.12 -0.26 8.47
N GLY A 164 -19.13 0.47 7.98
CA GLY A 164 -20.30 0.86 8.74
C GLY A 164 -19.93 1.56 10.05
N GLY A 165 -20.62 1.19 11.14
CA GLY A 165 -20.43 1.75 12.48
C GLY A 165 -19.07 1.45 13.14
N ARG A 166 -18.20 0.65 12.51
CA ARG A 166 -16.86 0.33 13.05
C ARG A 166 -15.84 1.45 12.83
N TYR A 167 -16.12 2.38 11.92
CA TYR A 167 -15.17 3.44 11.61
C TYR A 167 -15.51 4.71 12.37
N HIS A 168 -14.51 5.24 13.05
CA HIS A 168 -14.55 6.44 13.87
C HIS A 168 -13.58 7.48 13.30
N ALA A 169 -14.09 8.67 12.94
CA ALA A 169 -13.29 9.77 12.40
C ALA A 169 -12.92 10.78 13.49
N GLY A 170 -11.73 11.38 13.39
CA GLY A 170 -11.27 12.43 14.29
C GLY A 170 -10.84 11.94 15.68
N VAL A 171 -10.36 10.70 15.77
CA VAL A 171 -9.86 10.14 17.03
C VAL A 171 -8.53 10.80 17.40
N THR A 172 -8.38 11.23 18.65
CA THR A 172 -7.12 11.72 19.20
C THR A 172 -6.33 10.57 19.82
N LEU A 173 -5.01 10.58 19.60
CA LEU A 173 -4.08 9.67 20.24
C LEU A 173 -3.51 10.43 21.45
N GLU A 174 -3.93 10.05 22.66
CA GLU A 174 -3.34 10.54 23.91
C GLU A 174 -2.17 9.64 24.33
#